data_AF-A0A382ZLZ8-F1
#
_entry.id   AF-A0A382ZLZ8-F1
#
_cell.length_a   1.000
_cell.length_b   1.000
_cell.length_c   1.000
_cell.angle_alpha   90.00
_cell.angle_beta   90.00
_cell.angle_gamma   90.00
#
_symmetry.space_group_name_H-M   'P 1'
#
loop_
_entity.id
_entity.type
_entity.pdbx_description
1 polymer ?
#
loop_
_entity_poly.entity_id
_entity_poly.type
_entity_poly.pdbx_seq_one_letter_code
_entity_poly.pdbx_strand_id
1 'polypeptide(L)'
;MSEEANPNYQRGRDFLRQGREEDAMDQFLKVLDELTEAPQTHLELGRLFLEVGSRKDPLQAIYHFRRFLRFKPDAREAATVEQLIATAEKQFLAGLPAKPFGDELDAMQLRERNQALEREVVRLKARLRLHEPDVVDQTDAQSASEGGAASSDQVPEQSTIVVPKQ
;
A
#
# COMPACT_ATOMS: atom_id res chain seq x y z
N MET A 1 12.55 -17.08 -35.88
CA MET A 1 11.73 -18.27 -36.22
C MET A 1 10.28 -17.97 -35.83
N SER A 2 9.30 -18.80 -36.18
CA SER A 2 7.95 -18.66 -35.59
C SER A 2 7.98 -19.12 -34.13
N GLU A 3 7.26 -18.45 -33.23
CA GLU A 3 7.09 -18.91 -31.84
C GLU A 3 6.43 -20.29 -31.77
N GLU A 4 5.49 -20.57 -32.69
CA GLU A 4 4.80 -21.87 -32.80
C GLU A 4 5.74 -23.02 -33.19
N ALA A 5 6.90 -22.71 -33.79
CA ALA A 5 7.94 -23.69 -34.12
C ALA A 5 8.96 -23.87 -32.97
N ASN A 6 8.87 -23.09 -31.89
CA ASN A 6 9.79 -23.22 -30.76
C ASN A 6 9.47 -24.49 -29.94
N PRO A 7 10.46 -25.38 -29.66
CA PRO A 7 10.24 -26.57 -28.85
C PRO A 7 9.69 -26.29 -27.45
N ASN A 8 10.03 -25.15 -26.85
CA ASN A 8 9.55 -24.74 -25.54
C ASN A 8 8.09 -24.25 -25.61
N TYR A 9 7.67 -23.58 -26.68
CA TYR A 9 6.26 -23.20 -26.89
C TYR A 9 5.37 -24.44 -27.00
N GLN A 10 5.80 -25.44 -27.77
CA GLN A 10 5.05 -26.70 -27.92
C GLN A 10 4.96 -27.47 -26.59
N ARG A 11 6.07 -27.57 -25.83
CA ARG A 11 6.06 -28.14 -24.47
C ARG A 11 5.14 -27.37 -23.51
N GLY A 12 5.11 -26.04 -23.59
CA GLY A 12 4.17 -25.21 -22.83
C GLY A 12 2.72 -25.61 -23.14
N ARG A 13 2.37 -25.70 -24.43
CA ARG A 13 1.06 -26.17 -24.90
C ARG A 13 0.77 -27.64 -24.55
N ASP A 14 1.78 -28.51 -24.43
CA ASP A 14 1.64 -29.88 -23.91
C ASP A 14 1.32 -29.91 -22.41
N PHE A 15 1.99 -29.07 -21.61
CA PHE A 15 1.76 -28.98 -20.17
C PHE A 15 0.40 -28.34 -19.84
N LEU A 16 -0.05 -27.32 -20.58
CA LEU A 16 -1.43 -26.81 -20.48
C LEU A 16 -2.47 -27.94 -20.69
N ARG A 17 -2.26 -28.79 -21.70
CA ARG A 17 -3.13 -29.97 -21.96
C ARG A 17 -3.07 -31.05 -20.88
N GLN A 18 -2.12 -30.97 -19.95
CA GLN A 18 -1.98 -31.85 -18.78
C GLN A 18 -2.45 -31.19 -17.47
N GLY A 19 -2.92 -29.92 -17.50
CA GLY A 19 -3.19 -29.14 -16.28
C GLY A 19 -1.94 -28.75 -15.49
N ARG A 20 -0.75 -28.81 -16.12
CA ARG A 20 0.55 -28.51 -15.51
C ARG A 20 0.95 -27.06 -15.76
N GLU A 21 0.18 -26.15 -15.19
CA GLU A 21 0.22 -24.73 -15.55
C GLU A 21 1.54 -24.04 -15.14
N GLU A 22 2.13 -24.39 -14.00
CA GLU A 22 3.44 -23.89 -13.57
C GLU A 22 4.58 -24.35 -14.50
N ASP A 23 4.59 -25.64 -14.88
CA ASP A 23 5.55 -26.17 -15.86
C ASP A 23 5.39 -25.50 -17.23
N ALA A 24 4.15 -25.22 -17.64
CA ALA A 24 3.84 -24.55 -18.89
C ALA A 24 4.40 -23.12 -18.91
N MET A 25 4.17 -22.36 -17.83
CA MET A 25 4.72 -21.01 -17.63
C MET A 25 6.25 -21.01 -17.77
N ASP A 26 6.94 -21.99 -17.17
CA ASP A 26 8.41 -22.10 -17.27
C ASP A 26 8.93 -22.51 -18.65
N GLN A 27 8.09 -23.05 -19.55
CA GLN A 27 8.51 -23.21 -20.95
C GLN A 27 8.21 -21.96 -21.77
N PHE A 28 7.08 -21.29 -21.55
CA PHE A 28 6.76 -20.05 -22.25
C PHE A 28 7.72 -18.90 -21.90
N LEU A 29 8.21 -18.83 -20.66
CA LEU A 29 9.27 -17.87 -20.28
C LEU A 29 10.56 -18.08 -21.12
N LYS A 30 10.98 -19.34 -21.32
CA LYS A 30 12.15 -19.68 -22.16
C LYS A 30 11.95 -19.34 -23.65
N VAL A 31 10.71 -19.28 -24.13
CA VAL A 31 10.44 -18.76 -25.48
C VAL A 31 10.73 -17.26 -25.56
N LEU A 32 10.49 -16.50 -24.50
CA LEU A 32 10.80 -15.06 -24.45
C LEU A 32 12.29 -14.75 -24.31
N ASP A 33 13.06 -15.64 -23.67
CA ASP A 33 14.53 -15.57 -23.61
C ASP A 33 15.15 -15.69 -25.02
N GLU A 34 14.54 -16.50 -25.90
CA GLU A 34 14.98 -16.72 -27.28
C GLU A 34 14.32 -15.77 -28.31
N LEU A 35 13.08 -15.32 -28.05
CA LEU A 35 12.24 -14.55 -28.98
C LEU A 35 11.40 -13.49 -28.24
N THR A 36 11.88 -12.26 -28.23
CA THR A 36 11.21 -11.12 -27.58
C THR A 36 9.94 -10.65 -28.31
N GLU A 37 9.71 -11.10 -29.56
CA GLU A 37 8.52 -10.77 -30.37
C GLU A 37 7.62 -12.01 -30.54
N ALA A 38 7.14 -12.53 -29.42
CA ALA A 38 6.32 -13.74 -29.32
C ALA A 38 4.91 -13.41 -28.78
N PRO A 39 3.99 -12.90 -29.62
CA PRO A 39 2.66 -12.48 -29.18
C PRO A 39 1.83 -13.60 -28.56
N GLN A 40 1.78 -14.80 -29.13
CA GLN A 40 0.95 -15.88 -28.58
C GLN A 40 1.52 -16.37 -27.23
N THR A 41 2.83 -16.41 -27.10
CA THR A 41 3.55 -16.70 -25.85
C THR A 41 3.20 -15.68 -24.76
N HIS A 42 3.14 -14.39 -25.10
CA HIS A 42 2.63 -13.36 -24.19
C HIS A 42 1.14 -13.54 -23.84
N LEU A 43 0.29 -13.96 -24.78
CA LEU A 43 -1.13 -14.23 -24.51
C LEU A 43 -1.32 -15.37 -23.49
N GLU A 44 -0.57 -16.46 -23.64
CA GLU A 44 -0.64 -17.62 -22.73
C GLU A 44 -0.02 -17.29 -21.36
N LEU A 45 1.12 -16.59 -21.31
CA LEU A 45 1.70 -16.11 -20.05
C LEU A 45 0.75 -15.15 -19.32
N GLY A 46 0.09 -14.25 -20.04
CA GLY A 46 -0.89 -13.33 -19.45
C GLY A 46 -2.04 -14.04 -18.74
N ARG A 47 -2.54 -15.15 -19.32
CA ARG A 47 -3.53 -16.03 -18.68
C ARG A 47 -2.96 -16.73 -17.45
N LEU A 48 -1.78 -17.33 -17.58
CA LEU A 48 -1.13 -18.07 -16.50
C LEU A 48 -0.86 -17.19 -15.28
N PHE A 49 -0.32 -15.98 -15.45
CA PHE A 49 -0.14 -15.03 -14.35
C PHE A 49 -1.45 -14.53 -13.72
N LEU A 50 -2.59 -14.66 -14.41
CA LEU A 50 -3.91 -14.31 -13.88
C LEU A 50 -4.58 -15.46 -13.11
N GLU A 51 -4.24 -16.72 -13.41
CA GLU A 51 -4.99 -17.90 -12.94
C GLU A 51 -4.17 -18.84 -12.02
N VAL A 52 -2.86 -19.00 -12.26
CA VAL A 52 -2.00 -19.99 -11.59
C VAL A 52 -1.69 -19.62 -10.13
N GLY A 53 -2.34 -20.31 -9.20
CA GLY A 53 -2.43 -19.90 -7.78
C GLY A 53 -1.14 -19.44 -7.09
N SER A 54 -0.06 -20.24 -7.13
CA SER A 54 1.17 -19.93 -6.36
C SER A 54 2.01 -18.79 -6.96
N ARG A 55 1.88 -18.55 -8.27
CA ARG A 55 2.65 -17.59 -9.07
C ARG A 55 1.77 -16.50 -9.70
N LYS A 56 0.57 -16.30 -9.13
CA LYS A 56 -0.43 -15.35 -9.57
C LYS A 56 0.07 -13.92 -9.37
N ASP A 57 0.32 -13.21 -10.45
CA ASP A 57 0.75 -11.81 -10.46
C ASP A 57 -0.07 -11.03 -11.52
N PRO A 58 -1.13 -10.31 -11.10
CA PRO A 58 -1.94 -9.52 -12.01
C PRO A 58 -1.16 -8.41 -12.74
N LEU A 59 -0.02 -7.93 -12.22
CA LEU A 59 0.80 -6.93 -12.91
C LEU A 59 1.57 -7.57 -14.08
N GLN A 60 2.10 -8.79 -13.91
CA GLN A 60 2.70 -9.55 -15.01
C GLN A 60 1.64 -9.93 -16.06
N ALA A 61 0.43 -10.28 -15.63
CA ALA A 61 -0.69 -10.50 -16.54
C ALA A 61 -0.97 -9.26 -17.41
N ILE A 62 -1.11 -8.08 -16.79
CA ILE A 62 -1.29 -6.79 -17.49
C ILE A 62 -0.12 -6.50 -18.45
N TYR A 63 1.13 -6.71 -18.02
CA TYR A 63 2.31 -6.50 -18.87
C TYR A 63 2.27 -7.37 -20.14
N HIS A 64 2.02 -8.68 -19.97
CA HIS A 64 2.00 -9.63 -21.08
C HIS A 64 0.80 -9.41 -22.02
N PHE A 65 -0.39 -9.12 -21.49
CA PHE A 65 -1.55 -8.76 -22.32
C PHE A 65 -1.33 -7.47 -23.11
N ARG A 66 -0.76 -6.42 -22.50
CA ARG A 66 -0.41 -5.18 -23.21
C ARG A 66 0.70 -5.41 -24.26
N ARG A 67 1.61 -6.35 -24.03
CA ARG A 67 2.59 -6.81 -25.03
C ARG A 67 1.93 -7.50 -26.22
N PHE A 68 0.97 -8.42 -25.99
CA PHE A 68 0.20 -9.05 -27.07
C PHE A 68 -0.50 -7.98 -27.94
N LEU A 69 -1.25 -7.07 -27.33
CA LEU A 69 -1.98 -6.01 -28.04
C LEU A 69 -1.03 -5.07 -28.82
N ARG A 70 0.18 -4.81 -28.31
CA ARG A 70 1.20 -4.03 -29.04
C ARG A 70 1.69 -4.73 -30.31
N PHE A 71 1.78 -6.06 -30.31
CA PHE A 71 2.24 -6.83 -31.48
C PHE A 71 1.10 -7.19 -32.45
N LYS A 72 -0.13 -7.37 -31.95
CA LYS A 72 -1.33 -7.66 -32.76
C LYS A 72 -2.56 -6.89 -32.24
N PRO A 73 -2.68 -5.58 -32.53
CA PRO A 73 -3.83 -4.78 -32.10
C PRO A 73 -5.12 -5.26 -32.77
N ASP A 74 -5.09 -5.61 -34.06
CA ASP A 74 -6.24 -6.07 -34.84
C ASP A 74 -6.51 -7.59 -34.71
N ALA A 75 -6.03 -8.23 -33.64
CA ALA A 75 -6.29 -9.64 -33.38
C ALA A 75 -7.77 -9.89 -33.06
N ARG A 76 -8.30 -11.06 -33.46
CA ARG A 76 -9.66 -11.49 -33.07
C ARG A 76 -9.81 -11.55 -31.54
N GLU A 77 -8.72 -11.89 -30.85
CA GLU A 77 -8.62 -12.00 -29.41
C GLU A 77 -8.49 -10.63 -28.70
N ALA A 78 -8.22 -9.53 -29.41
CA ALA A 78 -7.84 -8.25 -28.81
C ALA A 78 -8.88 -7.73 -27.79
N ALA A 79 -10.15 -7.68 -28.16
CA ALA A 79 -11.23 -7.25 -27.25
C ALA A 79 -11.39 -8.18 -26.02
N THR A 80 -11.06 -9.47 -26.14
CA THR A 80 -11.02 -10.39 -24.99
C THR A 80 -9.79 -10.12 -24.12
N VAL A 81 -8.65 -9.77 -24.70
CA VAL A 81 -7.44 -9.41 -23.97
C VAL A 81 -7.59 -8.09 -23.21
N GLU A 82 -8.30 -7.10 -23.76
CA GLU A 82 -8.69 -5.88 -23.02
C GLU A 82 -9.56 -6.20 -21.80
N GLN A 83 -10.51 -7.13 -21.93
CA GLN A 83 -11.33 -7.60 -20.81
C GLN A 83 -10.50 -8.35 -19.75
N LEU A 84 -9.47 -9.10 -20.17
CA LEU A 84 -8.53 -9.76 -19.26
C LEU A 84 -7.61 -8.75 -18.55
N ILE A 85 -7.18 -7.67 -19.22
CA ILE A 85 -6.47 -6.54 -18.58
C ILE A 85 -7.34 -5.90 -17.50
N ALA A 86 -8.59 -5.53 -17.81
CA ALA A 86 -9.50 -4.94 -16.84
C ALA A 86 -9.81 -5.90 -15.66
N THR A 87 -9.84 -7.20 -15.93
CA THR A 87 -9.97 -8.24 -14.89
C THR A 87 -8.73 -8.30 -14.00
N ALA A 88 -7.52 -8.25 -14.57
CA ALA A 88 -6.27 -8.23 -13.83
C ALA A 88 -6.10 -6.95 -13.00
N GLU A 89 -6.45 -5.79 -13.55
CA GLU A 89 -6.47 -4.50 -12.84
C GLU A 89 -7.43 -4.53 -11.65
N LYS A 90 -8.63 -5.11 -11.81
CA LYS A 90 -9.57 -5.33 -10.71
C LYS A 90 -9.02 -6.29 -9.64
N GLN A 91 -8.33 -7.36 -10.04
CA GLN A 91 -7.72 -8.31 -9.09
C GLN A 91 -6.55 -7.67 -8.32
N PHE A 92 -5.72 -6.86 -8.98
CA PHE A 92 -4.67 -6.07 -8.32
C PHE A 92 -5.26 -5.12 -7.28
N LEU A 93 -6.26 -4.31 -7.68
CA LEU A 93 -6.92 -3.36 -6.78
C LEU A 93 -7.63 -4.04 -5.58
N ALA A 94 -8.15 -5.26 -5.76
CA ALA A 94 -8.74 -6.05 -4.69
C ALA A 94 -7.70 -6.72 -3.76
N GLY A 95 -6.45 -6.88 -4.22
CA GLY A 95 -5.33 -7.37 -3.42
C GLY A 95 -4.59 -6.29 -2.63
N LEU A 96 -4.81 -5.00 -2.95
CA LEU A 96 -4.30 -3.91 -2.14
C LEU A 96 -5.03 -3.86 -0.78
N PRO A 97 -4.33 -3.55 0.34
CA PRO A 97 -5.01 -3.17 1.57
C PRO A 97 -5.93 -1.98 1.27
N ALA A 98 -7.15 -2.02 1.80
CA ALA A 98 -8.19 -1.09 1.41
C ALA A 98 -7.72 0.37 1.61
N LYS A 99 -7.73 1.14 0.50
CA LYS A 99 -7.33 2.56 0.36
C LYS A 99 -5.82 2.85 0.11
N PRO A 100 -5.34 2.82 -1.15
CA PRO A 100 -4.03 3.40 -1.51
C PRO A 100 -3.95 4.94 -1.42
N PHE A 101 -5.08 5.64 -1.33
CA PHE A 101 -5.17 7.11 -1.19
C PHE A 101 -6.11 7.58 -0.07
N GLY A 102 -6.74 6.65 0.65
CA GLY A 102 -7.83 7.00 1.58
C GLY A 102 -7.35 7.62 2.88
N ASP A 103 -6.08 7.40 3.26
CA ASP A 103 -5.43 8.18 4.32
C ASP A 103 -5.46 9.68 4.01
N GLU A 104 -5.48 10.11 2.74
CA GLU A 104 -5.49 11.53 2.40
C GLU A 104 -6.89 12.16 2.53
N LEU A 105 -7.94 11.44 2.12
CA LEU A 105 -9.33 11.86 2.34
C LEU A 105 -9.72 11.78 3.84
N ASP A 106 -9.31 10.71 4.52
CA ASP A 106 -9.52 10.55 5.96
C ASP A 106 -8.71 11.60 6.73
N ALA A 107 -7.49 11.94 6.31
CA ALA A 107 -6.70 13.02 6.91
C ALA A 107 -7.32 14.40 6.67
N MET A 108 -7.97 14.67 5.53
CA MET A 108 -8.74 15.91 5.36
C MET A 108 -9.90 15.98 6.37
N GLN A 109 -10.72 14.92 6.47
CA GLN A 109 -11.81 14.86 7.43
C GLN A 109 -11.33 14.92 8.90
N LEU A 110 -10.20 14.29 9.21
CA LEU A 110 -9.59 14.30 10.54
C LEU A 110 -8.99 15.68 10.88
N ARG A 111 -8.39 16.38 9.91
CA ARG A 111 -7.92 17.77 10.07
C ARG A 111 -9.09 18.72 10.32
N GLU A 112 -10.18 18.62 9.56
CA GLU A 112 -11.39 19.42 9.80
C GLU A 112 -11.99 19.14 11.18
N ARG A 113 -12.06 17.87 11.58
CA ARG A 113 -12.60 17.45 12.88
C ARG A 113 -11.72 17.92 14.04
N ASN A 114 -10.39 17.86 13.91
CA ASN A 114 -9.46 18.43 14.88
C ASN A 114 -9.63 19.94 15.00
N GLN A 115 -9.70 20.69 13.88
CA GLN A 115 -9.94 22.14 13.93
C GLN A 115 -11.30 22.49 14.58
N ALA A 116 -12.33 21.67 14.38
CA ALA A 116 -13.61 21.86 15.04
C ALA A 116 -13.50 21.67 16.57
N LEU A 117 -12.80 20.61 17.00
CA LEU A 117 -12.53 20.32 18.42
C LEU A 117 -11.64 21.40 19.06
N GLU A 118 -10.62 21.91 18.38
CA GLU A 118 -9.78 23.01 18.86
C GLU A 118 -10.60 24.29 19.13
N ARG A 119 -11.48 24.67 18.20
CA ARG A 119 -12.40 25.81 18.36
C ARG A 119 -13.36 25.61 19.53
N GLU A 120 -13.83 24.38 19.74
CA GLU A 120 -14.69 24.03 20.88
C GLU A 120 -13.92 24.05 22.20
N VAL A 121 -12.69 23.52 22.26
CA VAL A 121 -11.80 23.61 23.43
C VAL A 121 -11.51 25.06 23.80
N VAL A 122 -11.25 25.95 22.82
CA VAL A 122 -11.07 27.39 23.06
C VAL A 122 -12.36 28.01 23.62
N ARG A 123 -13.53 27.71 23.03
CA ARG A 123 -14.84 28.19 23.51
C ARG A 123 -15.14 27.72 24.94
N LEU A 124 -14.88 26.46 25.26
CA LEU A 124 -15.13 25.88 26.57
C LEU A 124 -14.17 26.45 27.62
N LYS A 125 -12.87 26.61 27.31
CA LYS A 125 -11.90 27.28 28.18
C LYS A 125 -12.28 28.74 28.46
N ALA A 126 -12.75 29.47 27.45
CA ALA A 126 -13.26 30.83 27.63
C ALA A 126 -14.54 30.87 28.49
N ARG A 127 -15.46 29.90 28.34
CA ARG A 127 -16.67 29.82 29.17
C ARG A 127 -16.36 29.43 30.62
N LEU A 128 -15.38 28.56 30.85
CA LEU A 128 -14.90 28.21 32.20
C LEU A 128 -14.35 29.44 32.91
N ARG A 129 -13.41 30.18 32.30
CA ARG A 129 -12.87 31.45 32.84
C ARG A 129 -13.90 32.55 33.14
N LEU A 130 -15.13 32.43 32.62
CA LEU A 130 -16.23 33.36 32.90
C LEU A 130 -17.06 32.95 34.14
N HIS A 131 -17.05 31.67 34.51
CA HIS A 131 -17.76 31.11 35.68
C HIS A 131 -16.80 30.85 36.86
N GLU A 132 -15.53 30.67 36.54
CA GLU A 132 -14.38 30.61 37.42
C GLU A 132 -13.54 31.87 37.13
N PRO A 133 -14.01 33.06 37.53
CA PRO A 133 -13.20 34.28 37.43
C PRO A 133 -11.95 34.08 38.29
N ASP A 134 -10.81 34.58 37.81
CA ASP A 134 -9.51 34.38 38.47
C ASP A 134 -9.62 34.67 39.97
N VAL A 135 -9.36 33.65 40.80
CA VAL A 135 -9.18 33.82 42.24
C VAL A 135 -7.86 34.57 42.40
N VAL A 136 -7.95 35.90 42.36
CA VAL A 136 -6.79 36.79 42.47
C VAL A 136 -6.09 36.48 43.78
N ASP A 137 -4.86 36.00 43.67
CA ASP A 137 -4.04 35.61 44.79
C ASP A 137 -3.74 36.83 45.66
N GLN A 138 -4.41 36.93 46.81
CA GLN A 138 -4.26 38.01 47.79
C GLN A 138 -3.58 37.52 49.09
N THR A 139 -2.67 36.57 48.93
CA THR A 139 -1.73 36.06 49.94
C THR A 139 -0.41 35.78 49.21
N ASP A 140 0.75 36.37 49.50
CA ASP A 140 1.12 37.11 50.72
C ASP A 140 1.93 38.37 50.43
N ALA A 141 1.62 39.42 51.20
CA ALA A 141 2.59 40.45 51.56
C ALA A 141 2.73 40.44 53.09
N GLN A 142 3.98 40.55 53.57
CA GLN A 142 4.37 40.59 54.99
C GLN A 142 4.41 39.25 55.76
N SER A 143 5.48 38.48 55.52
CA SER A 143 6.40 38.22 56.63
C SER A 143 7.85 38.22 56.11
N ALA A 144 8.77 38.74 56.91
CA ALA A 144 10.20 38.84 56.58
C ALA A 144 11.04 38.51 57.82
N SER A 145 12.26 38.00 57.61
CA SER A 145 13.16 37.41 58.63
C SER A 145 12.59 36.14 59.29
N GLU A 146 13.36 35.13 59.67
CA GLU A 146 14.82 34.86 59.63
C GLU A 146 15.03 33.50 58.90
N GLY A 147 16.18 33.07 58.39
CA GLY A 147 17.57 33.48 58.59
C GLY A 147 18.41 32.23 58.89
N GLY A 148 19.20 31.72 57.94
CA GLY A 148 20.04 30.53 58.13
C GLY A 148 20.43 29.86 56.81
N ALA A 149 21.72 29.56 56.63
CA ALA A 149 22.25 28.99 55.38
C ALA A 149 22.83 27.58 55.60
N ALA A 150 22.70 26.70 54.60
CA ALA A 150 23.78 25.77 54.20
C ALA A 150 23.52 25.08 52.84
N SER A 151 24.56 25.12 52.01
CA SER A 151 24.87 24.30 50.83
C SER A 151 24.52 22.81 50.89
N SER A 152 24.04 22.25 49.77
CA SER A 152 24.79 21.21 49.02
C SER A 152 24.26 20.97 47.60
N ASP A 153 25.15 20.79 46.62
CA ASP A 153 24.82 20.32 45.27
C ASP A 153 24.25 18.88 45.26
N GLN A 154 23.36 18.56 44.29
CA GLN A 154 23.60 17.43 43.35
C GLN A 154 22.58 17.33 42.20
N VAL A 155 23.11 17.01 41.02
CA VAL A 155 22.50 16.57 39.75
C VAL A 155 23.44 15.43 39.30
N PRO A 156 23.02 14.23 38.80
CA PRO A 156 22.08 13.97 37.70
C PRO A 156 20.91 13.04 38.16
N GLU A 157 20.15 12.23 37.38
CA GLU A 157 20.36 11.54 36.10
C GLU A 157 19.09 11.32 35.24
N GLN A 158 19.35 10.93 33.99
CA GLN A 158 18.48 10.32 32.97
C GLN A 158 17.56 9.18 33.46
N SER A 159 16.42 8.96 32.80
CA SER A 159 16.24 7.76 31.93
C SER A 159 14.86 7.63 31.27
N THR A 160 14.86 7.20 30.01
CA THR A 160 13.71 6.60 29.31
C THR A 160 13.23 5.33 30.01
N ILE A 161 11.91 5.14 30.11
CA ILE A 161 11.31 3.84 30.44
C ILE A 161 10.36 3.41 29.33
N VAL A 162 10.67 2.26 28.73
CA VAL A 162 9.80 1.51 27.81
C VAL A 162 9.19 0.35 28.62
N VAL A 163 7.89 0.12 28.48
CA VAL A 163 7.16 -1.03 29.04
C VAL A 163 6.12 -1.54 28.04
N PRO A 164 5.73 -2.84 28.07
CA PRO A 164 5.80 -3.63 26.85
C PRO A 164 4.48 -4.30 26.44
N LYS A 165 4.54 -5.08 25.35
CA LYS A 165 3.51 -6.07 25.01
C LYS A 165 3.38 -7.16 26.06
N GLN A 166 2.15 -7.64 26.23
CA GLN A 166 1.85 -9.07 26.17
C GLN A 166 0.99 -9.32 24.91
#